data_AF-A0A133V957-F1
#
_entry.id   AF-A0A133V957-F1
#
_cell.length_a   1.000
_cell.length_b   1.000
_cell.length_c   1.000
_cell.angle_alpha   90.00
_cell.angle_beta   90.00
_cell.angle_gamma   90.00
#
_symmetry.space_group_name_H-M   'P 1'
#
loop_
_entity.id
_entity.type
_entity.pdbx_description
1 polymer ?
#
loop_
_entity_poly.entity_id
_entity_poly.type
_entity_poly.pdbx_seq_one_letter_code
_entity_poly.pdbx_strand_id
1 'polypeptide(L)'
;YGVLRLTHDVDFLVQKGLSESRINKLLNLLHAEGFSFDEKEVHQRLQQGGMVRMTGAEGFVKGFVVDLIARPRMDPILEHSRKVEEGKICMISPEDLIVQKLLIIKETSPPKLRPHDKEDVVALLIAREELNLEMDYLHERAKEERVDNLLEKFLKKIEELAE
;
A
#
# COMPACT_ATOMS: atom_id res chain seq x y z
N TYR A 1 4.21 -10.90 -0.56
CA TYR A 1 4.66 -11.59 0.66
C TYR A 1 4.08 -12.99 0.77
N GLY A 2 4.34 -13.88 -0.21
CA GLY A 2 3.88 -15.28 -0.13
C GLY A 2 2.41 -15.55 -0.52
N VAL A 3 1.52 -14.56 -0.42
CA VAL A 3 0.12 -14.72 -0.89
C VAL A 3 0.05 -14.47 -2.40
N LEU A 4 0.04 -15.54 -3.18
CA LEU A 4 -0.09 -15.46 -4.63
C LEU A 4 -1.53 -15.12 -5.01
N ARG A 5 -1.72 -13.91 -5.56
CA ARG A 5 -2.97 -13.50 -6.19
C ARG A 5 -2.64 -12.71 -7.45
N LEU A 6 -3.45 -12.88 -8.48
CA LEU A 6 -3.37 -12.04 -9.66
C LEU A 6 -3.83 -10.62 -9.28
N THR A 7 -2.97 -9.62 -9.54
CA THR A 7 -3.30 -8.20 -9.42
C THR A 7 -2.91 -7.48 -10.70
N HIS A 8 -3.75 -6.52 -11.10
CA HIS A 8 -3.43 -5.54 -12.15
C HIS A 8 -3.13 -4.17 -11.53
N ASP A 9 -3.22 -4.06 -10.21
CA ASP A 9 -3.00 -2.84 -9.45
C ASP A 9 -1.59 -2.88 -8.85
N VAL A 10 -0.86 -1.77 -9.00
CA VAL A 10 0.46 -1.53 -8.39
C VAL A 10 0.37 -0.27 -7.54
N ASP A 11 0.54 -0.43 -6.23
CA ASP A 11 0.48 0.66 -5.27
C ASP A 11 1.89 1.17 -4.93
N PHE A 12 2.11 2.47 -5.04
CA PHE A 12 3.35 3.13 -4.60
C PHE A 12 3.07 4.10 -3.46
N LEU A 13 3.85 3.97 -2.39
CA LEU A 13 3.92 5.00 -1.36
C LEU A 13 4.98 6.04 -1.72
N VAL A 14 4.62 7.31 -1.66
CA VAL A 14 5.52 8.42 -1.98
C VAL A 14 5.50 9.46 -0.87
N GLN A 15 6.65 10.08 -0.61
CA GLN A 15 6.74 11.18 0.36
C GLN A 15 5.90 12.36 -0.14
N LYS A 16 5.00 12.89 0.69
CA LYS A 16 4.26 14.12 0.43
C LYS A 16 5.23 15.30 0.31
N GLY A 17 4.89 16.24 -0.56
CA GLY A 17 5.67 17.46 -0.75
C GLY A 17 6.86 17.26 -1.67
N LEU A 18 6.74 16.36 -2.66
CA LEU A 18 7.73 16.25 -3.73
C LEU A 18 7.82 17.59 -4.48
N SER A 19 9.05 17.97 -4.85
CA SER A 19 9.29 19.10 -5.73
C SER A 19 8.67 18.85 -7.11
N GLU A 20 8.19 19.90 -7.77
CA GLU A 20 7.59 19.82 -9.12
C GLU A 20 8.50 19.09 -10.13
N SER A 21 9.81 19.33 -10.09
CA SER A 21 10.78 18.66 -10.97
C SER A 21 10.79 17.12 -10.82
N ARG A 22 10.60 16.60 -9.59
CA ARG A 22 10.53 15.17 -9.32
C ARG A 22 9.19 14.59 -9.78
N ILE A 23 8.10 15.34 -9.57
CA ILE A 23 6.77 14.95 -10.05
C ILE A 23 6.79 14.87 -11.59
N ASN A 24 7.27 15.91 -12.27
CA ASN A 24 7.36 15.93 -13.74
C ASN A 24 8.22 14.79 -14.29
N LYS A 25 9.34 14.45 -13.62
CA LYS A 25 10.16 13.30 -14.01
C LYS A 25 9.38 11.99 -13.92
N LEU A 26 8.59 11.79 -12.85
CA LEU A 26 7.74 10.61 -12.69
C LEU A 26 6.65 10.56 -13.77
N LEU A 27 5.96 11.68 -14.00
CA LEU A 27 4.90 11.76 -14.99
C LEU A 27 5.41 11.48 -16.40
N ASN A 28 6.56 12.03 -16.78
CA ASN A 28 7.17 11.76 -18.08
C ASN A 28 7.51 10.28 -18.28
N LEU A 29 7.99 9.60 -17.23
CA LEU A 29 8.26 8.16 -17.29
C LEU A 29 6.94 7.37 -17.46
N LEU A 30 5.92 7.67 -16.66
CA LEU A 30 4.64 6.97 -16.73
C LEU A 30 3.90 7.20 -18.06
N HIS A 31 3.96 8.43 -18.59
CA HIS A 31 3.42 8.74 -19.91
C HIS A 31 4.14 7.97 -21.02
N ALA A 32 5.48 7.87 -20.96
CA ALA A 32 6.27 7.12 -21.94
C ALA A 32 5.93 5.60 -21.94
N GLU A 33 5.54 5.07 -20.79
CA GLU A 33 5.10 3.67 -20.63
C GLU A 33 3.61 3.45 -21.01
N GLY A 34 2.86 4.51 -21.35
CA GLY A 34 1.47 4.40 -21.82
C GLY A 34 0.38 4.57 -20.74
N PHE A 35 0.70 5.20 -19.61
CA PHE A 35 -0.28 5.58 -18.59
C PHE A 35 -0.95 6.92 -18.89
N SER A 36 -2.24 7.02 -18.56
CA SER A 36 -3.04 8.24 -18.65
C SER A 36 -3.44 8.75 -17.27
N PHE A 37 -3.32 10.07 -17.06
CA PHE A 37 -3.58 10.74 -15.80
C PHE A 37 -3.85 12.25 -16.01
N ASP A 38 -4.54 12.88 -15.04
CA ASP A 38 -4.67 14.34 -14.96
C ASP A 38 -3.44 14.92 -14.21
N GLU A 39 -2.56 15.59 -14.94
CA GLU A 39 -1.34 16.18 -14.36
C GLU A 39 -1.62 17.15 -13.21
N LYS A 40 -2.68 17.97 -13.34
CA LYS A 40 -3.02 18.97 -12.32
C LYS A 40 -3.46 18.28 -11.04
N GLU A 41 -4.26 17.22 -11.16
CA GLU A 41 -4.63 16.40 -10.01
C GLU A 41 -3.39 15.76 -9.37
N VAL A 42 -2.48 15.20 -10.18
CA VAL A 42 -1.27 14.56 -9.66
C VAL A 42 -0.44 15.54 -8.83
N HIS A 43 -0.14 16.71 -9.40
CA HIS A 43 0.64 17.74 -8.70
C HIS A 43 -0.03 18.13 -7.38
N GLN A 44 -1.34 18.41 -7.41
CA GLN A 44 -2.08 18.79 -6.22
C GLN A 44 -2.00 17.72 -5.13
N ARG A 45 -2.28 16.45 -5.47
CA ARG A 45 -2.33 15.34 -4.50
C ARG A 45 -0.94 14.98 -3.96
N LEU A 46 0.10 14.98 -4.79
CA LEU A 46 1.45 14.63 -4.32
C LEU A 46 2.07 15.74 -3.46
N GLN A 47 1.71 17.00 -3.68
CA GLN A 47 2.15 18.11 -2.84
C GLN A 47 1.32 18.23 -1.55
N GLN A 48 -0.01 18.15 -1.64
CA GLN A 48 -0.93 18.39 -0.52
C GLN A 48 -1.23 17.13 0.30
N GLY A 49 -0.97 15.95 -0.26
CA GLY A 49 -1.35 14.66 0.30
C GLY A 49 -2.61 14.09 -0.37
N GLY A 50 -2.72 12.77 -0.37
CA GLY A 50 -3.85 12.04 -0.97
C GLY A 50 -3.39 10.86 -1.83
N MET A 51 -4.32 10.34 -2.62
CA MET A 51 -4.09 9.26 -3.57
C MET A 51 -4.38 9.77 -4.98
N VAL A 52 -3.56 9.33 -5.93
CA VAL A 52 -3.81 9.50 -7.37
C VAL A 52 -3.91 8.13 -8.00
N ARG A 53 -4.92 7.90 -8.81
CA ARG A 53 -5.09 6.68 -9.58
C ARG A 53 -4.81 6.95 -11.05
N MET A 54 -3.98 6.13 -11.67
CA MET A 54 -3.61 6.20 -13.07
C MET A 54 -3.92 4.88 -13.74
N THR A 55 -4.41 4.93 -14.98
CA THR A 55 -4.77 3.72 -15.74
C THR A 55 -3.88 3.61 -16.96
N GLY A 56 -3.30 2.44 -17.18
CA GLY A 56 -2.60 2.11 -18.41
C GLY A 56 -3.60 2.04 -19.56
N ALA A 57 -3.42 2.91 -20.55
CA ALA A 57 -4.36 3.09 -21.66
C ALA A 57 -3.93 2.31 -22.91
N GLU A 58 -2.63 2.08 -23.07
CA GLU A 58 -2.03 1.59 -24.31
C GLU A 58 -1.01 0.47 -24.06
N GLY A 59 -0.64 -0.24 -25.13
CA GLY A 59 0.45 -1.21 -25.12
C GLY A 59 0.27 -2.35 -24.10
N PHE A 60 1.39 -2.79 -23.51
CA PHE A 60 1.45 -3.87 -22.52
C PHE A 60 0.78 -3.49 -21.20
N VAL A 61 0.77 -2.19 -20.85
CA VAL A 61 0.19 -1.70 -19.59
C VAL A 61 -1.33 -1.51 -19.67
N LYS A 62 -1.96 -1.76 -20.82
CA LYS A 62 -3.40 -1.59 -21.00
C LYS A 62 -4.18 -2.41 -19.95
N GLY A 63 -4.95 -1.71 -19.11
CA GLY A 63 -5.74 -2.32 -18.04
C GLY A 63 -5.03 -2.48 -16.70
N PHE A 64 -3.73 -2.14 -16.62
CA PHE A 64 -3.05 -1.98 -15.33
C PHE A 64 -3.43 -0.65 -14.68
N VAL A 65 -3.41 -0.64 -13.34
CA VAL A 65 -3.68 0.55 -12.53
C VAL A 65 -2.48 0.83 -11.65
N VAL A 66 -2.09 2.09 -11.56
CA VAL A 66 -1.06 2.57 -10.65
C VAL A 66 -1.70 3.55 -9.68
N ASP A 67 -1.64 3.22 -8.38
CA ASP A 67 -2.06 4.14 -7.31
C ASP A 67 -0.81 4.76 -6.66
N LEU A 68 -0.69 6.08 -6.72
CA LEU A 68 0.34 6.84 -6.01
C LEU A 68 -0.26 7.41 -4.73
N ILE A 69 0.28 7.02 -3.59
CA ILE A 69 -0.27 7.36 -2.28
C ILE A 69 0.74 8.22 -1.51
N ALA A 70 0.43 9.51 -1.38
CA ALA A 70 1.28 10.47 -0.71
C ALA A 70 1.18 10.36 0.82
N ARG A 71 2.31 10.10 1.48
CA ARG A 71 2.45 9.97 2.93
C ARG A 71 3.19 11.15 3.54
N PRO A 72 2.74 11.69 4.70
CA PRO A 72 3.39 12.84 5.32
C PRO A 72 4.82 12.53 5.77
N ARG A 73 5.12 11.28 6.14
CA ARG A 73 6.44 10.79 6.53
C ARG A 73 6.67 9.40 5.93
N MET A 74 7.83 9.21 5.31
CA MET A 74 8.24 7.92 4.75
C MET A 74 9.32 7.22 5.58
N ASP A 75 10.03 7.93 6.47
CA ASP A 75 11.20 7.36 7.17
C ASP A 75 10.90 6.05 7.92
N PRO A 76 9.81 5.93 8.73
CA PRO A 76 9.50 4.68 9.42
C PRO A 76 9.21 3.53 8.44
N ILE A 77 8.47 3.84 7.36
CA ILE A 77 8.12 2.86 6.32
C ILE A 77 9.37 2.38 5.58
N LEU A 78 10.33 3.28 5.33
CA LEU A 78 11.58 2.96 4.66
C LEU A 78 12.53 2.17 5.56
N GLU A 79 12.55 2.45 6.86
CA GLU A 79 13.36 1.74 7.86
C GLU A 79 13.01 0.25 7.93
N HIS A 80 11.72 -0.08 7.91
CA HIS A 80 11.24 -1.48 7.90
C HIS A 80 11.02 -2.05 6.50
N SER A 81 11.36 -1.30 5.45
CA SER A 81 11.16 -1.76 4.06
C SER A 81 12.03 -2.97 3.72
N ARG A 82 11.51 -3.83 2.84
CA ARG A 82 12.26 -4.95 2.29
C ARG A 82 12.85 -4.58 0.94
N LYS A 83 14.12 -4.92 0.74
CA LYS A 83 14.83 -4.69 -0.52
C LYS A 83 14.80 -5.97 -1.36
N VAL A 84 14.24 -5.88 -2.57
CA VAL A 84 14.20 -6.98 -3.55
C VAL A 84 14.92 -6.58 -4.83
N GLU A 85 15.12 -7.52 -5.76
CA GLU A 85 15.83 -7.30 -7.03
C GLU A 85 17.23 -6.69 -6.80
N GLU A 86 18.06 -7.36 -5.99
CA GLU A 86 19.41 -6.87 -5.61
C GLU A 86 19.39 -5.48 -4.93
N GLY A 87 18.25 -5.13 -4.32
CA GLY A 87 18.04 -3.85 -3.65
C GLY A 87 17.64 -2.70 -4.55
N LYS A 88 17.25 -2.98 -5.80
CA LYS A 88 16.71 -1.97 -6.73
C LYS A 88 15.28 -1.57 -6.38
N ILE A 89 14.51 -2.46 -5.76
CA ILE A 89 13.11 -2.22 -5.42
C ILE A 89 12.95 -2.23 -3.90
N CYS A 90 12.40 -1.13 -3.38
CA CYS A 90 12.01 -0.99 -1.98
C CYS A 90 10.53 -1.36 -1.86
N MET A 91 10.25 -2.47 -1.19
CA MET A 91 8.90 -2.94 -0.89
C MET A 91 8.51 -2.55 0.53
N ILE A 92 7.28 -2.06 0.71
CA ILE A 92 6.66 -1.78 2.01
C ILE A 92 6.68 -3.02 2.91
N SER A 93 7.03 -2.93 4.19
CA SER A 93 7.01 -4.08 5.11
C SER A 93 5.64 -4.80 5.13
N PRO A 94 5.56 -6.12 5.42
CA PRO A 94 4.28 -6.79 5.65
C PRO A 94 3.43 -6.11 6.74
N GLU A 95 4.06 -5.57 7.77
CA GLU A 95 3.46 -4.87 8.89
C GLU A 95 2.76 -3.59 8.42
N ASP A 96 3.48 -2.74 7.70
CA ASP A 96 2.92 -1.50 7.14
C ASP A 96 1.87 -1.80 6.06
N LEU A 97 2.00 -2.90 5.32
CA LEU A 97 0.98 -3.37 4.39
C LEU A 97 -0.31 -3.77 5.11
N ILE A 98 -0.22 -4.51 6.22
CA ILE A 98 -1.38 -4.85 7.06
C ILE A 98 -2.06 -3.57 7.54
N VAL A 99 -1.30 -2.62 8.10
CA VAL A 99 -1.83 -1.35 8.61
C VAL A 99 -2.52 -0.56 7.49
N GLN A 100 -1.93 -0.49 6.30
CA GLN A 100 -2.53 0.17 5.14
C GLN A 100 -3.85 -0.49 4.72
N LYS A 101 -3.92 -1.83 4.70
CA LYS A 101 -5.16 -2.55 4.38
C LYS A 101 -6.24 -2.33 5.46
N LEU A 102 -5.86 -2.29 6.73
CA LEU A 102 -6.77 -1.98 7.84
C LEU A 102 -7.33 -0.56 7.77
N LEU A 103 -6.50 0.43 7.40
CA LEU A 103 -6.95 1.80 7.13
C LEU A 103 -8.00 1.84 6.03
N ILE A 104 -7.76 1.16 4.91
CA ILE A 104 -8.74 1.06 3.82
C ILE A 104 -10.04 0.42 4.32
N ILE A 105 -9.96 -0.70 5.04
CA ILE A 105 -11.12 -1.39 5.62
C ILE A 105 -11.93 -0.46 6.54
N LYS A 106 -11.24 0.37 7.34
CA LYS A 106 -11.87 1.36 8.24
C LYS A 106 -12.57 2.48 7.48
N GLU A 107 -11.97 2.98 6.41
CA GLU A 107 -12.47 4.13 5.63
C GLU A 107 -13.54 3.74 4.61
N THR A 108 -13.61 2.48 4.19
CA THR A 108 -14.56 2.05 3.15
C THR A 108 -15.94 1.76 3.73
N SER A 109 -16.91 2.64 3.48
CA SER A 109 -18.34 2.41 3.75
C SER A 109 -19.16 2.52 2.45
N PRO A 110 -20.00 1.53 2.09
CA PRO A 110 -20.29 0.30 2.83
C PRO A 110 -19.16 -0.75 2.74
N PRO A 111 -19.01 -1.61 3.76
CA PRO A 111 -17.95 -2.64 3.87
C PRO A 111 -17.97 -3.76 2.83
N LYS A 112 -18.81 -3.65 1.77
CA LYS A 112 -18.92 -4.60 0.66
C LYS A 112 -17.94 -4.34 -0.50
N LEU A 113 -17.21 -3.22 -0.48
CA LEU A 113 -16.49 -2.76 -1.67
C LEU A 113 -15.11 -3.39 -1.88
N ARG A 114 -14.50 -4.06 -0.89
CA ARG A 114 -13.16 -4.67 -1.03
C ARG A 114 -12.98 -5.93 -0.15
N PRO A 115 -13.53 -7.10 -0.53
CA PRO A 115 -13.32 -8.35 0.23
C PRO A 115 -11.85 -8.76 0.30
N HIS A 116 -11.08 -8.49 -0.76
CA HIS A 116 -9.68 -8.87 -0.87
C HIS A 116 -8.77 -8.21 0.17
N ASP A 117 -9.07 -6.98 0.62
CA ASP A 117 -8.23 -6.35 1.65
C ASP A 117 -8.32 -7.12 2.99
N LYS A 118 -9.46 -7.72 3.30
CA LYS A 118 -9.62 -8.56 4.51
C LYS A 118 -8.91 -9.90 4.33
N GLU A 119 -9.01 -10.49 3.14
CA GLU A 119 -8.32 -11.74 2.79
C GLU A 119 -6.80 -11.56 2.87
N ASP A 120 -6.28 -10.47 2.31
CA ASP A 120 -4.86 -10.12 2.36
C ASP A 120 -4.37 -9.95 3.81
N VAL A 121 -5.11 -9.22 4.66
CA VAL A 121 -4.76 -9.07 6.09
C VAL A 121 -4.73 -10.42 6.80
N VAL A 122 -5.76 -11.24 6.63
CA VAL A 122 -5.83 -12.57 7.25
C VAL A 122 -4.66 -13.44 6.79
N ALA A 123 -4.39 -13.47 5.49
CA ALA A 123 -3.33 -14.30 4.93
C ALA A 123 -1.93 -13.88 5.44
N LEU A 124 -1.66 -12.57 5.55
CA LEU A 124 -0.40 -12.07 6.12
C LEU A 124 -0.26 -12.41 7.61
N LEU A 125 -1.34 -12.28 8.39
CA LEU A 125 -1.34 -12.59 9.83
C LEU A 125 -1.26 -14.09 10.14
N ILE A 126 -1.78 -14.95 9.26
CA ILE A 126 -1.60 -16.40 9.35
C ILE A 126 -0.15 -16.76 9.05
N ALA A 127 0.44 -16.19 7.99
CA ALA A 127 1.83 -16.44 7.59
C ALA A 127 2.86 -15.73 8.49
N ARG A 128 2.49 -15.30 9.70
CA ARG A 128 3.31 -14.36 10.49
C ARG A 128 4.66 -14.89 10.93
N GLU A 129 4.73 -16.17 11.25
CA GLU A 129 5.97 -16.85 11.62
C GLU A 129 6.89 -17.00 10.40
N GLU A 130 6.34 -17.44 9.26
CA GLU A 130 7.09 -17.60 8.01
C GLU A 130 7.65 -16.28 7.48
N LEU A 131 6.88 -15.21 7.64
CA LEU A 131 7.25 -13.87 7.21
C LEU A 131 8.15 -13.15 8.22
N ASN A 132 8.38 -13.73 9.41
CA ASN A 132 9.05 -13.10 10.55
C ASN A 132 8.47 -11.71 10.85
N LEU A 133 7.15 -11.62 11.07
CA LEU A 133 6.55 -10.32 11.39
C LEU A 133 7.03 -9.77 12.74
N GLU A 134 7.44 -8.52 12.74
CA GLU A 134 7.76 -7.74 13.94
C GLU A 134 6.46 -7.29 14.62
N MET A 135 5.87 -8.17 15.44
CA MET A 135 4.56 -7.93 16.05
C MET A 135 4.51 -6.64 16.89
N ASP A 136 5.56 -6.33 17.64
CA ASP A 136 5.62 -5.09 18.43
C ASP A 136 5.52 -3.84 17.54
N TYR A 137 6.27 -3.82 16.43
CA TYR A 137 6.20 -2.74 15.42
C TYR A 137 4.81 -2.65 14.79
N LEU A 138 4.21 -3.79 14.41
CA LEU A 138 2.86 -3.83 13.86
C LEU A 138 1.82 -3.23 14.83
N HIS A 139 1.86 -3.58 16.12
CA HIS A 139 0.95 -3.02 17.12
C HIS A 139 1.20 -1.52 17.35
N GLU A 140 2.45 -1.06 17.35
CA GLU A 140 2.78 0.36 17.46
C GLU A 140 2.20 1.15 16.27
N ARG A 141 2.49 0.72 15.04
CA ARG A 141 1.97 1.35 13.82
C ARG A 141 0.44 1.35 13.77
N ALA A 142 -0.20 0.25 14.17
CA ALA A 142 -1.65 0.17 14.22
C ALA A 142 -2.26 1.17 15.22
N LYS A 143 -1.61 1.43 16.36
CA LYS A 143 -2.04 2.45 17.33
C LYS A 143 -1.86 3.86 16.77
N GLU A 144 -0.73 4.15 16.13
CA GLU A 144 -0.47 5.45 15.51
C GLU A 144 -1.54 5.83 14.47
N GLU A 145 -1.92 4.86 13.63
CA GLU A 145 -2.94 5.02 12.59
C GLU A 145 -4.38 4.80 13.10
N ARG A 146 -4.53 4.51 14.40
CA ARG A 146 -5.81 4.27 15.10
C ARG A 146 -6.63 3.15 14.46
N VAL A 147 -5.97 2.06 14.08
CA VAL A 147 -6.55 0.82 13.54
C VAL A 147 -6.26 -0.40 14.42
N ASP A 148 -5.68 -0.17 15.61
CA ASP A 148 -5.38 -1.17 16.64
C ASP A 148 -6.60 -2.06 16.98
N ASN A 149 -7.76 -1.47 17.24
CA ASN A 149 -8.98 -2.24 17.53
C ASN A 149 -9.37 -3.20 16.39
N LEU A 150 -9.09 -2.83 15.13
CA LEU A 150 -9.35 -3.72 13.99
C LEU A 150 -8.31 -4.84 13.93
N LEU A 151 -7.02 -4.52 14.15
CA LEU A 151 -5.96 -5.52 14.22
C LEU A 151 -6.28 -6.59 15.27
N GLU A 152 -6.61 -6.18 16.50
CA GLU A 152 -6.97 -7.10 17.59
C GLU A 152 -8.14 -8.02 17.22
N LYS A 153 -9.13 -7.47 16.52
CA LYS A 153 -10.28 -8.25 16.05
C LYS A 153 -9.87 -9.33 15.04
N PHE A 154 -8.93 -9.04 14.15
CA PHE A 154 -8.42 -10.02 13.20
C PHE A 154 -7.56 -11.09 13.88
N LEU A 155 -6.67 -10.68 14.79
CA LEU A 155 -5.82 -11.60 15.55
C LEU A 155 -6.66 -12.59 16.36
N LYS A 156 -7.62 -12.10 17.16
CA LYS A 156 -8.52 -12.95 17.94
C LYS A 156 -9.29 -13.94 17.07
N LYS A 157 -9.80 -13.49 15.92
CA LYS A 157 -10.53 -14.37 15.00
C LYS A 157 -9.64 -15.48 14.42
N ILE A 158 -8.36 -15.20 14.19
CA ILE A 158 -7.41 -16.21 13.69
C ILE A 158 -7.09 -17.23 14.80
N GLU A 159 -6.94 -16.78 16.04
CA GLU A 159 -6.76 -17.67 17.21
C GLU A 159 -7.97 -18.61 17.39
N GLU A 160 -9.19 -18.08 17.32
CA GLU A 160 -10.43 -18.87 17.39
C GLU A 160 -10.58 -19.93 16.26
N LEU A 161 -9.85 -19.77 15.14
CA LEU A 161 -9.85 -20.73 14.03
C LEU A 161 -8.74 -21.79 14.13
N ALA A 162 -7.77 -21.57 15.01
CA ALA A 162 -6.65 -22.48 15.24
C ALA A 162 -6.92 -23.48 16.39
N GLU A 163 -7.92 -23.21 17.23
CA GLU A 163 -8.47 -24.10 18.27
C GLU A 163 -9.55 -25.05 17.73
#